data_AF-A0A354Q770-F1
#
_entry.id   AF-A0A354Q770-F1
#
_cell.length_a   1.000
_cell.length_b   1.000
_cell.length_c   1.000
_cell.angle_alpha   90.00
_cell.angle_beta   90.00
_cell.angle_gamma   90.00
#
_symmetry.space_group_name_H-M   'P 1'
#
loop_
_entity.id
_entity.type
_entity.pdbx_description
1 polymer ?
#
loop_
_entity_poly.entity_id
_entity_poly.type
_entity_poly.pdbx_seq_one_letter_code
_entity_poly.pdbx_strand_id
1 'polypeptide(L)'
;QKLREMYQQTPEEIPELVYYEKPIEESKDLLFGIDAAITTTLGGIAETGSLILWPTPEEPRLMSLIPPIHIAVLYADTIYNNFLEAMTTENWNSGMPSNALLISGPSKTADIEQTLVYGVHGCKELVVLLIQ
;
A
#
# COMPACT_ATOMS: atom_id res chain seq x y z
N GLN A 1 -21.83 -9.36 -3.04
CA GLN A 1 -22.81 -10.40 -2.66
C GLN A 1 -22.12 -11.54 -1.90
N LYS A 2 -21.14 -12.24 -2.49
CA LYS A 2 -20.33 -13.28 -1.80
C LYS A 2 -19.67 -12.85 -0.49
N LEU A 3 -19.07 -11.65 -0.42
CA LEU A 3 -18.47 -11.14 0.83
C LEU A 3 -19.50 -10.96 1.96
N ARG A 4 -20.73 -10.51 1.61
CA ARG A 4 -21.82 -10.39 2.59
C ARG A 4 -22.33 -11.76 3.03
N GLU A 5 -22.35 -12.73 2.13
CA GLU A 5 -22.71 -14.13 2.44
C GLU A 5 -21.65 -14.79 3.32
N MET A 6 -20.36 -14.63 3.03
CA MET A 6 -19.26 -15.06 3.91
C MET A 6 -19.36 -14.41 5.29
N TYR A 7 -19.65 -13.11 5.35
CA TYR A 7 -19.84 -12.39 6.62
C TYR A 7 -20.95 -13.02 7.48
N GLN A 8 -22.01 -13.52 6.84
CA GLN A 8 -23.15 -14.13 7.54
C GLN A 8 -22.93 -15.60 7.90
N GLN A 9 -22.10 -16.33 7.16
CA GLN A 9 -21.92 -17.78 7.30
C GLN A 9 -20.72 -18.15 8.17
N THR A 10 -19.62 -17.41 8.09
CA THR A 10 -18.39 -17.65 8.85
C THR A 10 -17.83 -16.34 9.43
N PRO A 11 -18.50 -15.76 10.45
CA PRO A 11 -18.03 -14.53 11.08
C PRO A 11 -16.65 -14.67 11.75
N GLU A 12 -16.27 -15.88 12.15
CA GLU A 12 -14.96 -16.17 12.77
C GLU A 12 -13.81 -16.18 11.75
N GLU A 13 -14.10 -16.27 10.45
CA GLU A 13 -13.08 -16.21 9.37
C GLU A 13 -12.81 -14.76 8.90
N ILE A 14 -13.52 -13.77 9.48
CA ILE A 14 -13.38 -12.37 9.10
C ILE A 14 -12.19 -11.78 9.84
N PRO A 15 -11.24 -11.16 9.13
CA PRO A 15 -10.14 -10.47 9.78
C PRO A 15 -10.64 -9.38 10.73
N GLU A 16 -10.02 -9.27 11.90
CA GLU A 16 -10.24 -8.16 12.80
C GLU A 16 -9.85 -6.84 12.13
N LEU A 17 -10.74 -5.85 12.17
CA LEU A 17 -10.46 -4.51 11.66
C LEU A 17 -9.84 -3.66 12.76
N VAL A 18 -8.60 -3.24 12.53
CA VAL A 18 -7.87 -2.34 13.43
C VAL A 18 -7.75 -0.97 12.78
N TYR A 19 -8.29 0.05 13.45
CA TYR A 19 -8.19 1.42 12.97
C TYR A 19 -6.88 2.08 13.43
N TYR A 20 -6.31 2.88 12.54
CA TYR A 20 -5.14 3.69 12.85
C TYR A 20 -5.59 5.01 13.50
N GLU A 21 -5.59 5.06 14.83
CA GLU A 21 -6.12 6.21 15.60
C GLU A 21 -5.03 7.08 16.25
N LYS A 22 -3.81 6.57 16.39
CA LYS A 22 -2.72 7.21 17.13
C LYS A 22 -1.58 7.63 16.21
N PRO A 23 -0.79 8.66 16.58
CA PRO A 23 0.42 9.03 15.86
C PRO A 23 1.38 7.86 15.64
N ILE A 24 2.21 7.97 14.61
CA ILE A 24 3.03 6.85 14.16
C ILE A 24 4.05 6.40 15.22
N GLU A 25 4.51 7.32 16.05
CA GLU A 25 5.43 7.07 17.15
C GLU A 25 4.87 6.07 18.19
N GLU A 26 3.55 6.06 18.37
CA GLU A 26 2.85 5.18 19.31
C GLU A 26 2.30 3.92 18.64
N SER A 27 2.19 3.92 17.30
CA SER A 27 1.56 2.85 16.52
C SER A 27 2.57 1.88 15.89
N LYS A 28 3.87 2.04 16.13
CA LYS A 28 4.92 1.18 15.51
C LYS A 28 4.74 -0.28 15.87
N ASP A 29 4.67 -0.58 17.16
CA ASP A 29 4.57 -1.96 17.66
C ASP A 29 3.27 -2.62 17.20
N LEU A 30 2.18 -1.83 17.08
CA LEU A 30 0.94 -2.27 16.49
C LEU A 30 1.16 -2.74 15.05
N LEU A 31 1.76 -1.90 14.19
CA LEU A 31 1.99 -2.23 12.77
C LEU A 31 2.85 -3.48 12.57
N PHE A 32 3.79 -3.78 13.48
CA PHE A 32 4.57 -5.03 13.44
C PHE A 32 3.74 -6.28 13.76
N GLY A 33 2.60 -6.13 14.45
CA GLY A 33 1.66 -7.21 14.75
C GLY A 33 0.49 -7.33 13.78
N ILE A 34 0.40 -6.47 12.75
CA ILE A 34 -0.68 -6.48 11.76
C ILE A 34 -0.29 -7.32 10.54
N ASP A 35 -1.18 -8.23 10.14
CA ASP A 35 -0.96 -9.11 8.97
C ASP A 35 -1.13 -8.39 7.63
N ALA A 36 -2.06 -7.45 7.55
CA ALA A 36 -2.37 -6.72 6.33
C ALA A 36 -2.74 -5.28 6.61
N ALA A 37 -2.27 -4.35 5.79
CA ALA A 37 -2.73 -2.97 5.80
C ALA A 37 -3.33 -2.56 4.46
N ILE A 38 -4.32 -1.68 4.54
CA ILE A 38 -5.00 -1.11 3.39
C ILE A 38 -4.57 0.35 3.28
N THR A 39 -4.19 0.79 2.08
CA THR A 39 -3.94 2.20 1.78
C THR A 39 -4.65 2.62 0.50
N THR A 40 -4.92 3.90 0.38
CA THR A 40 -5.23 4.51 -0.91
C THR A 40 -3.96 4.69 -1.74
N THR A 41 -4.14 5.03 -3.01
CA THR A 41 -3.07 5.42 -3.92
C THR A 41 -3.45 6.74 -4.59
N LEU A 42 -2.46 7.56 -4.91
CA LEU A 42 -2.67 8.74 -5.76
C LEU A 42 -2.99 8.32 -7.19
N GLY A 43 -2.41 7.20 -7.64
CA GLY A 43 -2.66 6.62 -8.95
C GLY A 43 -1.68 5.52 -9.30
N GLY A 44 -1.69 5.12 -10.56
CA GLY A 44 -0.83 4.06 -11.12
C GLY A 44 -0.11 4.50 -12.38
N ILE A 45 1.05 3.92 -12.65
CA ILE A 45 1.84 4.15 -13.86
C ILE A 45 1.86 2.87 -14.67
N ALA A 46 1.21 2.88 -15.83
CA ALA A 46 1.06 1.72 -16.68
C ALA A 46 2.40 1.22 -17.24
N GLU A 47 3.28 2.14 -17.68
CA GLU A 47 4.58 1.81 -18.27
C GLU A 47 5.46 0.96 -17.34
N THR A 48 5.46 1.26 -16.04
CA THR A 48 6.33 0.62 -15.05
C THR A 48 5.62 -0.39 -14.17
N GLY A 49 4.29 -0.48 -14.27
CA GLY A 49 3.46 -1.28 -13.36
C GLY A 49 3.58 -0.81 -11.90
N SER A 50 3.72 0.51 -11.68
CA SER A 50 3.96 1.09 -10.36
C SER A 50 2.72 1.76 -9.79
N LEU A 51 2.53 1.66 -8.48
CA LEU A 51 1.59 2.48 -7.72
C LEU A 51 2.29 3.73 -7.21
N ILE A 52 1.55 4.83 -7.12
CA ILE A 52 1.99 6.09 -6.53
C ILE A 52 1.29 6.25 -5.18
N LEU A 53 2.06 6.34 -4.09
CA LEU A 53 1.52 6.67 -2.77
C LEU A 53 2.15 7.96 -2.26
N TRP A 54 1.30 8.85 -1.76
CA TRP A 54 1.66 10.06 -1.04
C TRP A 54 1.23 9.90 0.42
N PRO A 55 2.16 9.51 1.32
CA PRO A 55 1.79 9.23 2.70
C PRO A 55 1.26 10.46 3.42
N THR A 56 0.22 10.25 4.23
CA THR A 56 -0.39 11.27 5.09
C THR A 56 -0.23 10.86 6.57
N PRO A 57 -0.59 11.74 7.52
CA PRO A 57 -0.65 11.34 8.93
C PRO A 57 -1.61 10.16 9.18
N GLU A 58 -2.69 10.05 8.40
CA GLU A 58 -3.70 8.99 8.47
C GLU A 58 -3.26 7.71 7.76
N GLU A 59 -2.51 7.84 6.66
CA GLU A 59 -1.93 6.72 5.90
C GLU A 59 -0.40 6.84 5.84
N PRO A 60 0.30 6.62 6.98
CA PRO A 60 1.74 6.77 7.03
C PRO A 60 2.44 5.71 6.17
N ARG A 61 3.65 6.04 5.69
CA ARG A 61 4.45 5.16 4.81
C ARG A 61 4.66 3.75 5.35
N LEU A 62 4.60 3.59 6.68
CA LEU A 62 4.82 2.30 7.33
C LEU A 62 3.68 1.32 7.07
N MET A 63 2.46 1.79 6.77
CA MET A 63 1.33 0.91 6.41
C MET A 63 1.59 0.15 5.10
N SER A 64 2.29 0.73 4.13
CA SER A 64 2.64 0.04 2.89
C SER A 64 3.94 -0.78 2.98
N LEU A 65 4.69 -0.68 4.09
CA LEU A 65 6.05 -1.23 4.20
C LEU A 65 6.22 -2.30 5.29
N ILE A 66 5.55 -2.16 6.44
CA ILE A 66 5.73 -3.05 7.59
C ILE A 66 4.83 -4.29 7.48
N PRO A 67 3.50 -4.17 7.32
CA PRO A 67 2.63 -5.33 7.25
C PRO A 67 3.04 -6.24 6.08
N PRO A 68 3.04 -7.58 6.27
CA PRO A 68 3.50 -8.49 5.24
C PRO A 68 2.61 -8.44 3.99
N ILE A 69 1.33 -8.07 4.13
CA ILE A 69 0.41 -7.87 3.01
C ILE A 69 0.08 -6.38 2.91
N HIS A 70 0.35 -5.78 1.76
CA HIS A 70 -0.14 -4.43 1.42
C HIS A 70 -1.31 -4.56 0.44
N ILE A 71 -2.47 -4.05 0.83
CA ILE A 71 -3.65 -3.95 -0.01
C ILE A 71 -3.77 -2.50 -0.48
N ALA A 72 -3.50 -2.26 -1.75
CA ALA A 72 -3.56 -0.92 -2.32
C ALA A 72 -4.86 -0.73 -3.11
N VAL A 73 -5.60 0.33 -2.80
CA VAL A 73 -6.80 0.73 -3.55
C VAL A 73 -6.38 1.68 -4.67
N LEU A 74 -6.62 1.27 -5.92
CA LEU A 74 -6.30 2.03 -7.12
C LEU A 74 -7.58 2.33 -7.90
N TYR A 75 -7.82 3.60 -8.22
CA TYR A 75 -8.93 3.98 -9.09
C TYR A 75 -8.50 3.92 -10.55
N ALA A 76 -9.31 3.29 -11.40
CA ALA A 76 -8.96 3.04 -12.80
C ALA A 76 -8.78 4.32 -13.63
N ASP A 77 -9.45 5.41 -13.24
CA ASP A 77 -9.33 6.73 -13.86
C ASP A 77 -8.05 7.50 -13.44
N THR A 78 -7.32 7.01 -12.45
CA THR A 78 -6.03 7.55 -11.97
C THR A 78 -4.82 6.73 -12.46
N ILE A 79 -4.98 6.01 -13.58
CA ILE A 79 -3.88 5.27 -14.22
C ILE A 79 -3.32 6.12 -15.36
N TYR A 80 -2.06 6.55 -15.20
CA TYR A 80 -1.32 7.33 -16.18
C TYR A 80 -0.44 6.42 -17.05
N ASN A 81 -0.13 6.85 -18.27
CA ASN A 81 0.71 6.06 -19.17
C ASN A 81 2.15 6.00 -18.66
N ASN A 82 2.70 7.13 -18.22
CA ASN A 82 4.09 7.26 -17.78
C ASN A 82 4.24 8.19 -16.58
N PHE A 83 5.43 8.21 -15.97
CA PHE A 83 5.68 8.97 -14.75
C PHE A 83 5.57 10.49 -14.94
N LEU A 84 6.02 11.00 -16.09
CA LEU A 84 5.94 12.43 -16.39
C LEU A 84 4.49 12.90 -16.45
N GLU A 85 3.61 12.13 -17.09
CA GLU A 85 2.17 12.40 -17.15
C GLU A 85 1.52 12.42 -15.77
N ALA A 86 1.88 11.47 -14.89
CA ALA A 86 1.41 11.47 -13.51
C ALA A 86 1.84 12.73 -12.76
N MET A 87 3.12 13.10 -12.87
CA MET A 87 3.67 14.28 -12.19
C MET A 87 3.04 15.59 -12.66
N THR A 88 2.79 15.72 -13.97
CA THR A 88 2.20 16.94 -14.54
C THR A 88 0.71 17.05 -14.25
N THR A 89 -0.03 15.94 -14.37
CA THR A 89 -1.48 15.90 -14.13
C THR A 89 -1.81 16.17 -12.66
N GLU A 90 -1.07 15.52 -11.75
CA GLU A 90 -1.22 15.70 -10.30
C GLU A 90 -0.47 16.94 -9.76
N ASN A 91 0.11 17.76 -10.64
CA ASN A 91 0.79 19.02 -10.32
C ASN A 91 1.76 18.91 -9.12
N TRP A 92 2.68 17.94 -9.16
CA TRP A 92 3.55 17.61 -8.03
C TRP A 92 4.35 18.80 -7.50
N ASN A 93 4.75 19.71 -8.39
CA ASN A 93 5.50 20.93 -8.02
C ASN A 93 4.76 21.86 -7.03
N SER A 94 3.43 21.75 -6.93
CA SER A 94 2.61 22.63 -6.09
C SER A 94 2.37 22.13 -4.67
N GLY A 95 2.69 20.86 -4.38
CA GLY A 95 2.24 20.26 -3.12
C GLY A 95 2.79 18.87 -2.81
N MET A 96 3.91 18.46 -3.42
CA MET A 96 4.51 17.16 -3.14
C MET A 96 4.85 17.02 -1.64
N PRO A 97 4.47 15.90 -1.00
CA PRO A 97 4.82 15.63 0.39
C PRO A 97 6.33 15.43 0.57
N SER A 98 6.77 15.37 1.83
CA SER A 98 8.18 15.09 2.16
C SER A 98 8.69 13.73 1.66
N ASN A 99 7.79 12.83 1.28
CA ASN A 99 8.09 11.54 0.68
C ASN A 99 6.99 11.13 -0.30
N ALA A 100 7.38 10.63 -1.47
CA ALA A 100 6.50 9.90 -2.38
C ALA A 100 7.05 8.50 -2.59
N LEU A 101 6.17 7.51 -2.67
CA LEU A 101 6.54 6.11 -2.89
C LEU A 101 6.07 5.68 -4.28
N LEU A 102 6.97 5.00 -5.00
CA LEU A 102 6.64 4.28 -6.23
C LEU A 102 6.82 2.78 -5.96
N ILE A 103 5.71 2.05 -5.90
CA ILE A 103 5.69 0.62 -5.53
C ILE A 103 5.38 -0.20 -6.78
N SER A 104 6.39 -0.88 -7.34
CA SER A 104 6.25 -1.69 -8.56
C SER A 104 6.00 -3.19 -8.32
N GLY A 105 5.74 -3.57 -7.08
CA GLY A 105 5.55 -4.96 -6.68
C GLY A 105 5.95 -5.22 -5.23
N PRO A 106 5.80 -6.47 -4.74
CA PRO A 106 6.23 -6.85 -3.41
C PRO A 106 7.75 -6.69 -3.26
N SER A 107 8.19 -6.41 -2.03
CA SER A 107 9.61 -6.25 -1.73
C SER A 107 10.34 -7.58 -1.90
N LYS A 108 11.23 -7.62 -2.89
CA LYS A 108 12.11 -8.75 -3.16
C LYS A 108 13.54 -8.33 -2.85
N THR A 109 14.00 -8.59 -1.64
CA THR A 109 15.41 -8.44 -1.28
C THR A 109 16.21 -9.56 -1.95
N ALA A 110 16.49 -9.41 -3.24
CA ALA A 110 17.59 -10.11 -3.89
C ALA A 110 18.79 -9.18 -3.82
N ASP A 111 19.83 -9.60 -3.10
CA ASP A 111 21.19 -9.02 -3.09
C ASP A 111 21.62 -8.15 -1.89
N ILE A 112 21.48 -8.70 -0.68
CA ILE A 112 22.50 -8.51 0.37
C ILE A 112 22.92 -9.92 0.80
N GLU A 113 24.14 -10.34 0.46
CA GLU A 113 24.81 -11.59 0.89
C GLU A 113 24.29 -12.94 0.30
N GLN A 114 23.76 -12.96 -0.93
CA GLN A 114 23.35 -14.21 -1.63
C GLN A 114 22.34 -15.11 -0.89
N THR A 115 21.74 -14.63 0.20
CA THR A 115 20.69 -15.35 0.93
C THR A 115 19.39 -14.59 0.74
N LEU A 116 18.38 -15.24 0.17
CA LEU A 116 17.05 -14.65 0.02
C LEU A 116 16.43 -14.44 1.41
N VAL A 117 16.51 -13.21 1.94
CA VAL A 117 15.81 -12.83 3.16
C VAL A 117 14.55 -12.06 2.78
N TYR A 118 13.40 -12.75 2.85
CA TYR A 118 12.09 -12.18 2.55
C TYR A 118 11.60 -11.26 3.69
N GLY A 119 11.23 -10.02 3.38
CA GLY A 119 10.45 -9.14 4.28
C GLY A 119 11.26 -8.21 5.21
N VAL A 120 12.51 -7.87 4.88
CA VAL A 120 13.32 -6.92 5.70
C VAL A 120 13.12 -5.46 5.26
N HIS A 121 12.71 -5.21 4.00
CA HIS A 121 12.66 -3.86 3.41
C HIS A 121 11.32 -3.49 2.75
N GLY A 122 10.25 -4.26 2.97
CA GLY A 122 8.89 -3.94 2.50
C GLY A 122 7.94 -5.14 2.58
N CYS A 123 6.68 -4.95 2.15
CA CYS A 123 5.65 -5.99 2.16
C CYS A 123 6.05 -7.22 1.31
N LYS A 124 5.63 -8.41 1.74
CA LYS A 124 5.90 -9.69 1.07
C LYS A 124 4.91 -9.96 -0.06
N GLU A 125 3.69 -9.42 0.07
CA GLU A 125 2.62 -9.53 -0.90
C GLU A 125 1.98 -8.17 -1.14
N LEU A 126 1.67 -7.89 -2.40
CA LEU A 126 0.95 -6.69 -2.82
C LEU A 126 -0.33 -7.12 -3.54
N VAL A 127 -1.47 -6.73 -2.99
CA VAL A 127 -2.78 -6.92 -3.58
C VAL A 127 -3.29 -5.57 -4.06
N VAL A 128 -3.61 -5.45 -5.35
CA VAL A 128 -4.17 -4.22 -5.91
C VAL A 128 -5.66 -4.40 -6.14
N LEU A 129 -6.47 -3.59 -5.46
CA LEU A 129 -7.91 -3.51 -5.69
C LEU A 129 -8.18 -2.39 -6.67
N LEU A 130 -8.42 -2.77 -7.93
CA LEU A 130 -8.80 -1.82 -8.98
C LEU A 130 -10.29 -1.50 -8.88
N ILE A 131 -10.60 -0.22 -8.66
CA ILE A 131 -11.96 0.30 -8.53
C ILE A 131 -12.33 1.08 -9.80
N GLN A 132 -13.54 0.85 -10.31
CA GLN A 132 -14.13 1.56 -11.45
C GLN A 132 -15.11 2.63 -10.99
#